data_AF-A0A6M0C610-F1
#
_entry.id   AF-A0A6M0C610-F1
#
_cell.length_a   1.000
_cell.length_b   1.000
_cell.length_c   1.000
_cell.angle_alpha   90.00
_cell.angle_beta   90.00
_cell.angle_gamma   90.00
#
_symmetry.space_group_name_H-M   'P 1'
#
loop_
_entity.id
_entity.type
_entity.pdbx_description
1 polymer ?
#
loop_
_entity_poly.entity_id
_entity_poly.type
_entity_poly.pdbx_seq_one_letter_code
_entity_poly.pdbx_strand_id
1 'polypeptide(L)' 'MLEITLAQTPEEKEEIFKLRYQIYVEELGWFENCPNYEPNHQQKKVEDPLDLYANLFMALDHNELVGTIRCNYTKN' A
#
# COMPACT_ATOMS: atom_id res chain seq x y z
N MET A 1 -6.12 -9.72 17.70
CA MET A 1 -7.45 -9.13 17.45
C MET A 1 -7.27 -8.24 16.24
N LEU A 2 -8.10 -8.41 15.21
CA LEU A 2 -7.98 -7.62 14.00
C LEU A 2 -8.63 -6.25 14.17
N GLU A 3 -7.87 -5.19 13.93
CA GLU A 3 -8.33 -3.79 13.94
C GLU A 3 -8.20 -3.19 12.54
N ILE A 4 -9.19 -2.41 12.11
CA ILE A 4 -9.16 -1.68 10.84
C ILE A 4 -9.11 -0.19 11.13
N THR A 5 -8.05 0.48 10.65
CA THR A 5 -7.84 1.92 10.86
C THR A 5 -7.54 2.61 9.54
N LEU A 6 -7.66 3.94 9.51
CA LEU A 6 -7.28 4.77 8.37
C LEU A 6 -5.90 5.38 8.64
N ALA A 7 -4.92 5.18 7.76
CA ALA A 7 -3.59 5.76 7.89
C ALA A 7 -3.64 7.29 7.88
N GLN A 8 -3.18 7.91 8.97
CA GLN A 8 -3.16 9.34 9.19
C GLN A 8 -1.76 9.93 8.98
N THR A 9 -0.70 9.18 9.31
CA THR A 9 0.67 9.71 9.29
C THR A 9 1.46 9.27 8.06
N PRO A 10 2.51 10.00 7.67
CA PRO A 10 3.44 9.57 6.62
C PRO A 10 4.05 8.20 6.90
N GLU A 11 4.36 7.90 8.16
CA GLU A 11 4.96 6.63 8.58
C GLU A 11 4.01 5.46 8.38
N GLU A 12 2.73 5.62 8.75
CA GLU A 12 1.70 4.60 8.52
C GLU A 12 1.49 4.32 7.03
N LYS A 13 1.52 5.37 6.19
CA LYS A 13 1.45 5.22 4.73
C LYS A 13 2.69 4.52 4.16
N GLU A 14 3.86 4.83 4.67
CA GLU A 14 5.11 4.19 4.25
C GLU A 14 5.09 2.67 4.53
N GLU A 15 4.55 2.24 5.67
CA GLU A 15 4.38 0.81 5.98
C GLU A 15 3.41 0.12 5.00
N ILE A 16 2.33 0.79 4.60
CA ILE A 16 1.43 0.31 3.54
C ILE A 16 2.16 0.15 2.21
N PHE A 17 3.02 1.10 1.84
CA PHE A 17 3.75 1.03 0.56
C PHE A 17 4.79 -0.09 0.55
N LYS A 18 5.45 -0.36 1.68
CA LYS A 18 6.34 -1.52 1.84
C LYS A 18 5.59 -2.84 1.80
N LEU A 19 4.44 -2.94 2.47
CA LEU A 19 3.59 -4.13 2.40
C LEU A 19 3.19 -4.44 0.96
N ARG A 20 2.75 -3.42 0.21
CA ARG A 20 2.42 -3.60 -1.22
C ARG A 20 3.61 -4.05 -2.05
N TYR A 21 4.83 -3.61 -1.74
CA TYR A 21 6.03 -4.10 -2.43
C TYR A 21 6.24 -5.58 -2.15
N GLN A 22 6.22 -5.99 -0.89
CA GLN A 22 6.34 -7.41 -0.52
C GLN A 22 5.31 -8.25 -1.29
N ILE A 23 4.04 -7.88 -1.26
CA ILE A 23 2.99 -8.66 -1.91
C ILE A 23 3.09 -8.59 -3.44
N TYR A 24 3.06 -7.39 -4.03
CA TYR A 24 2.92 -7.25 -5.47
C TYR A 24 4.21 -7.53 -6.24
N VAL A 25 5.38 -7.21 -5.66
CA VAL A 25 6.68 -7.43 -6.31
C VAL A 25 7.23 -8.79 -5.91
N GLU A 26 7.43 -9.02 -4.61
CA GLU A 26 8.20 -10.19 -4.14
C GLU A 26 7.39 -11.49 -4.18
N GLU A 27 6.10 -11.46 -3.80
CA GLU A 27 5.27 -12.67 -3.75
C GLU A 27 4.54 -12.95 -5.06
N LEU A 28 3.93 -11.94 -5.67
CA LEU A 28 3.08 -12.12 -6.87
C LEU A 28 3.81 -11.91 -8.20
N GLY A 29 4.97 -11.26 -8.21
CA GLY A 29 5.67 -10.91 -9.46
C GLY A 29 4.84 -10.03 -10.41
N TRP A 30 3.88 -9.27 -9.88
CA TRP A 30 2.85 -8.57 -10.67
C TRP A 30 3.47 -7.59 -11.68
N PHE A 31 4.58 -6.94 -11.30
CA PHE A 31 5.17 -5.88 -12.12
C PHE A 31 6.10 -6.36 -13.23
N GLU A 32 6.40 -7.66 -13.34
CA GLU A 32 7.27 -8.19 -14.40
C GLU A 32 6.76 -7.88 -15.82
N ASN A 33 5.44 -7.67 -15.97
CA ASN A 33 4.79 -7.40 -17.25
C ASN A 33 4.00 -6.07 -17.29
N CYS A 34 4.24 -5.15 -16.34
CA CYS A 34 3.55 -3.85 -16.28
C CYS A 34 4.48 -2.72 -16.75
N PRO A 35 4.49 -2.36 -18.05
CA PRO A 35 5.44 -1.38 -18.59
C PRO A 35 5.23 0.06 -18.07
N ASN A 36 4.06 0.34 -17.49
CA ASN A 36 3.71 1.68 -17.01
C ASN A 36 3.78 1.80 -15.48
N TYR A 37 4.35 0.80 -14.80
CA TYR A 37 4.41 0.80 -13.34
C TYR A 37 5.76 0.28 -12.88
N GLU A 38 6.57 1.19 -12.32
CA GLU A 38 7.89 0.87 -11.81
C GLU A 38 7.89 1.00 -10.28
N PRO A 39 7.94 -0.12 -9.54
CA PRO A 39 8.08 -0.07 -8.09
C PRO A 39 9.47 0.48 -7.70
N ASN A 40 9.56 1.14 -6.54
CA ASN A 40 10.83 1.63 -6.04
C ASN A 40 11.60 0.48 -5.37
N HIS A 41 12.46 -0.19 -6.12
CA HIS A 41 13.28 -1.30 -5.62
C HIS A 41 14.33 -0.88 -4.60
N GLN A 42 14.81 0.37 -4.62
CA GLN A 42 15.81 0.85 -3.67
C GLN A 42 15.21 0.99 -2.25
N GLN A 43 13.99 1.54 -2.16
CA GLN A 43 13.28 1.73 -0.90
C GLN A 43 12.33 0.58 -0.57
N LYS A 44 12.22 -0.42 -1.46
CA LYS A 44 11.28 -1.55 -1.37
C LYS A 44 9.84 -1.08 -1.11
N LYS A 45 9.34 -0.18 -1.95
CA LYS A 45 7.97 0.33 -1.81
C LYS A 45 7.22 0.48 -3.12
N VAL A 46 5.90 0.38 -3.01
CA VAL A 46 4.93 0.53 -4.09
C VAL A 46 3.94 1.63 -3.72
N GLU A 47 4.08 2.78 -4.37
CA GLU A 47 3.21 3.95 -4.27
C GLU A 47 3.00 4.56 -5.66
N ASP A 48 1.84 5.16 -5.89
CA ASP A 48 1.54 5.85 -7.16
C ASP A 48 0.73 7.15 -6.94
N PRO A 49 0.52 7.98 -7.98
CA PRO A 49 -0.18 9.26 -7.83
C PRO A 49 -1.61 9.16 -7.30
N LEU A 50 -2.29 8.01 -7.40
CA LEU A 50 -3.62 7.82 -6.80
C LEU A 50 -3.55 7.70 -5.28
N ASP A 51 -2.40 7.40 -4.69
CA ASP A 51 -2.23 7.38 -3.23
C ASP A 51 -2.23 8.79 -2.62
N LEU A 52 -2.04 9.85 -3.42
CA LEU A 52 -2.07 11.23 -2.95
C LEU A 52 -3.44 11.65 -2.38
N TYR A 53 -4.52 11.10 -2.94
CA TYR A 53 -5.90 11.42 -2.56
C TYR A 53 -6.66 10.21 -2.00
N ALA A 54 -5.98 9.07 -1.85
CA ALA A 54 -6.59 7.85 -1.39
C ALA A 54 -6.88 7.85 0.11
N ASN A 55 -7.95 7.16 0.47
CA ASN A 55 -8.12 6.60 1.80
C ASN A 55 -7.38 5.26 1.84
N LEU A 56 -6.34 5.17 2.67
CA LEU A 56 -5.53 3.97 2.84
C LEU A 56 -5.89 3.32 4.17
N PHE A 57 -6.62 2.22 4.11
CA PHE A 57 -6.97 1.47 5.30
C PHE A 57 -5.88 0.46 5.63
N MET A 58 -5.62 0.32 6.92
CA MET A 58 -4.69 -0.64 7.51
C MET A 58 -5.50 -1.72 8.23
N ALA A 59 -5.11 -2.97 8.03
CA ALA A 59 -5.57 -4.09 8.85
C ALA A 59 -4.43 -4.49 9.79
N LEU A 60 -4.63 -4.29 11.10
CA LEU A 60 -3.65 -4.55 12.13
C LEU A 60 -4.04 -5.78 12.94
N ASP A 61 -3.13 -6.75 13.09
CA ASP A 61 -3.26 -7.81 14.09
C ASP A 61 -2.12 -7.68 15.09
N HIS A 62 -2.43 -7.44 16.36
CA HIS A 62 -1.42 -7.21 17.41
C HIS A 62 -0.41 -6.10 17.07
N ASN A 63 -0.88 -4.99 16.47
CA ASN A 63 -0.11 -3.85 15.96
C ASN A 63 0.79 -4.14 14.75
N GLU A 64 0.71 -5.34 14.17
CA GLU A 64 1.38 -5.68 12.92
C GLU A 64 0.45 -5.44 11.73
N LEU A 65 0.95 -4.76 10.70
CA LEU A 65 0.21 -4.53 9.46
C LEU A 65 0.15 -5.81 8.62
N VAL A 66 -1.03 -6.44 8.59
CA VAL A 66 -1.27 -7.70 7.88
C VAL A 66 -2.05 -7.53 6.57
N GLY A 67 -2.54 -6.32 6.30
CA GLY A 67 -3.30 -6.06 5.08
C GLY A 67 -3.61 -4.58 4.87
N THR A 68 -3.96 -4.23 3.64
CA THR A 68 -4.37 -2.87 3.28
C THR A 68 -5.39 -2.86 2.15
N ILE A 69 -6.26 -1.85 2.13
CA ILE A 69 -7.11 -1.55 0.97
C ILE A 69 -7.04 -0.05 0.65
N ARG A 70 -6.98 0.25 -0.64
CA ARG A 70 -7.00 1.62 -1.17
C ARG A 70 -8.40 1.97 -1.68
N CYS A 71 -8.95 3.07 -1.21
CA CYS A 71 -10.23 3.62 -1.69
C CYS A 71 -10.03 5.04 -2.23
N ASN A 72 -10.28 5.23 -3.52
CA ASN A 72 -10.38 6.54 -4.17
C ASN A 72 -11.84 6.79 -4.52
N TYR A 73 -12.37 7.97 -4.17
CA TYR A 73 -13.73 8.37 -4.50
C TYR A 73 -13.72 9.37 -5.65
N THR A 74 -14.59 9.19 -6.62
CA THR A 74 -14.88 10.27 -7.58
C THR A 74 -15.58 11.41 -6.84
N LYS A 75 -15.37 12.66 -7.28
CA LYS A 75 -16.27 13.74 -6.88
C LYS A 75 -17.65 13.45 -7.45
N ASN A 76 -18.68 13.60 -6.62
CA ASN A 76 -20.08 13.70 -7.04
C ASN A 76 -20.34 15.04 -7.73
#